data_AF-A0A1Q7SSJ4-F1
#
_entry.id   AF-A0A1Q7SSJ4-F1
#
_cell.length_a   1.000
_cell.length_b   1.000
_cell.length_c   1.000
_cell.angle_alpha   90.00
_cell.angle_beta   90.00
_cell.angle_gamma   90.00
#
_symmetry.space_group_name_H-M   'P 1'
#
loop_
_entity.id
_entity.type
_entity.pdbx_description
1 polymer ?
#
loop_
_entity_poly.entity_id
_entity_poly.type
_entity_poly.pdbx_seq_one_letter_code
_entity_poly.pdbx_strand_id
1 'polypeptide(L)'
;MVENSTEIVRDAKGHNLEQPNYEIDVIRNGEHGWFLARKILFSRTDLLPHRQLIYNPAGDLVSDIHYESYKDFNGVNFPSIIEIWRPQEEYDITLSIVKLQLNEPLPNDKFTLEQPPGAQVVRLDQPQTKTPPGGDGK
;
A
#
# COMPACT_ATOMS: atom_id res chain seq x y z
N MET A 1 18.11 6.89 2.24
CA MET A 1 19.36 6.75 3.03
C MET A 1 19.22 5.49 3.88
N VAL A 2 20.30 4.76 4.16
CA VAL A 2 20.25 3.58 5.06
C VAL A 2 20.90 3.96 6.38
N GLU A 3 20.19 3.75 7.49
CA GLU A 3 20.65 4.06 8.83
C GLU A 3 20.60 2.84 9.76
N ASN A 4 21.46 2.87 10.78
CA ASN A 4 21.53 1.87 11.83
C ASN A 4 20.77 2.37 13.06
N SER A 5 19.66 1.73 13.41
CA SER A 5 18.85 2.08 14.58
C SER A 5 18.47 0.84 15.41
N THR A 6 17.73 1.08 16.49
CA THR A 6 17.04 0.06 17.28
C THR A 6 15.57 0.44 17.38
N GLU A 7 14.68 -0.55 17.33
CA GLU A 7 13.25 -0.34 17.52
C GLU A 7 12.72 -1.19 18.67
N ILE A 8 11.71 -0.67 19.38
CA ILE A 8 10.97 -1.45 20.35
C ILE A 8 9.87 -2.24 19.64
N VAL A 9 10.03 -3.55 19.59
CA VAL A 9 9.05 -4.52 19.05
C VAL A 9 8.42 -5.28 20.22
N ARG A 10 7.16 -5.71 20.09
CA ARG A 10 6.53 -6.58 21.10
C ARG A 10 6.80 -8.05 20.80
N ASP A 11 7.23 -8.81 21.81
CA ASP A 11 7.35 -10.26 21.71
C ASP A 11 5.98 -10.96 21.77
N ALA A 12 5.97 -12.28 21.52
CA ALA A 12 4.76 -13.12 21.63
C ALA A 12 4.13 -13.14 23.04
N LYS A 13 4.80 -12.59 24.05
CA LYS A 13 4.34 -12.44 25.44
C LYS A 13 3.97 -11.00 25.78
N GLY A 14 4.02 -10.08 24.81
CA GLY A 14 3.69 -8.66 24.95
C GLY A 14 4.79 -7.81 25.57
N HIS A 15 6.02 -8.32 25.75
CA HIS A 15 7.14 -7.54 26.25
C HIS A 15 7.79 -6.71 25.14
N ASN A 16 8.18 -5.49 25.51
CA ASN A 16 8.99 -4.63 24.67
C ASN A 16 10.42 -5.20 24.57
N LEU A 17 10.87 -5.45 23.34
CA LEU A 17 12.23 -5.87 23.00
C LEU A 17 12.85 -4.81 22.10
N GLU A 18 14.05 -4.35 22.45
CA GLU A 18 14.87 -3.58 21.51
C GLU A 18 15.47 -4.52 20.48
N GLN A 19 15.13 -4.32 19.21
CA GLN A 19 15.71 -5.06 18.09
C GLN A 19 16.58 -4.12 17.25
N PRO A 20 17.83 -4.52 16.93
CA PRO A 20 18.67 -3.77 16.03
C PRO A 20 18.12 -3.87 14.59
N ASN A 21 17.89 -2.71 13.98
CA ASN A 21 17.23 -2.59 12.69
C ASN A 21 18.05 -1.78 11.69
N TYR A 22 17.79 -2.02 10.41
CA TYR A 22 18.13 -1.08 9.35
C TYR A 22 16.90 -0.24 9.02
N GLU A 23 17.11 1.06 8.83
CA GLU A 23 16.07 1.98 8.38
C GLU A 23 16.40 2.48 6.98
N ILE A 24 15.44 2.40 6.06
CA ILE A 24 15.54 2.98 4.72
C ILE A 24 14.61 4.19 4.63
N ASP A 25 15.21 5.36 4.50
CA ASP A 25 14.52 6.59 4.17
C ASP A 25 14.31 6.70 2.66
N VAL A 26 13.05 6.84 2.26
CA VAL A 26 12.63 7.15 0.90
C VAL A 26 12.23 8.63 0.84
N ILE A 27 13.07 9.43 0.19
CA ILE A 27 12.83 10.86 -0.05
C ILE A 27 12.24 11.03 -1.46
N ARG A 28 11.22 11.85 -1.61
CA ARG A 28 10.60 12.19 -2.90
C ARG A 28 10.63 13.69 -3.14
N ASN A 29 10.62 14.09 -4.41
CA ASN A 29 10.45 15.48 -4.81
C ASN A 29 8.97 15.73 -5.16
N GLY A 30 8.37 16.74 -4.55
CA GLY A 30 7.01 17.20 -4.80
C GLY A 30 6.99 18.69 -5.18
N GLU A 31 5.78 19.27 -5.25
CA GLU A 31 5.61 20.68 -5.65
C GLU A 31 6.39 21.67 -4.77
N HIS A 32 6.54 21.35 -3.48
CA HIS A 32 7.19 22.19 -2.48
C HIS A 32 8.62 21.72 -2.15
N GLY A 33 9.22 20.89 -3.01
CA GLY A 33 10.57 20.36 -2.86
C GLY A 33 10.64 18.94 -2.32
N TRP A 34 11.81 18.58 -1.76
CA TRP A 34 12.07 17.24 -1.26
C TRP A 34 11.41 17.03 0.11
N PHE A 35 10.78 15.87 0.30
CA PHE A 35 10.17 15.46 1.57
C PHE A 35 10.41 13.99 1.84
N LEU A 36 10.43 13.61 3.13
CA LEU A 36 10.44 12.21 3.56
C LEU A 36 9.09 11.59 3.24
N ALA A 37 9.04 10.63 2.32
CA ALA A 37 7.79 10.00 1.92
C ALA A 37 7.53 8.70 2.69
N ARG A 38 8.59 7.99 3.09
CA ARG A 38 8.47 6.70 3.74
C ARG A 38 9.74 6.33 4.51
N LYS A 39 9.56 5.65 5.64
CA LYS A 39 10.60 4.85 6.32
C LYS A 39 10.25 3.38 6.21
N ILE A 40 11.22 2.53 5.89
CA ILE A 40 11.07 1.07 5.86
C ILE A 40 12.08 0.47 6.83
N LEU A 41 11.58 -0.26 7.83
CA LEU A 41 12.39 -0.82 8.89
C LEU A 41 12.54 -2.31 8.67
N PHE A 42 13.79 -2.77 8.64
CA PHE A 42 14.18 -4.16 8.42
C PHE A 42 14.87 -4.71 9.65
N SER A 43 14.57 -5.96 10.00
CA SER A 43 15.32 -6.65 11.06
C SER A 43 16.72 -6.97 10.56
N ARG A 44 17.75 -6.78 11.40
CA ARG A 44 19.13 -7.16 11.02
C ARG A 44 19.38 -8.65 10.99
N THR A 45 18.52 -9.45 11.62
CA THR A 45 18.73 -10.90 11.75
C THR A 45 18.28 -11.66 10.52
N ASP A 46 17.24 -11.18 9.83
CA ASP A 46 16.62 -11.84 8.68
C ASP A 46 16.51 -10.95 7.43
N LEU A 47 16.80 -9.64 7.56
CA LEU A 47 16.67 -8.63 6.51
C LEU A 47 15.24 -8.48 5.96
N LEU A 48 14.22 -8.90 6.73
CA LEU A 48 12.82 -8.76 6.36
C LEU A 48 12.26 -7.43 6.90
N PRO A 49 11.39 -6.75 6.11
CA PRO A 49 10.72 -5.55 6.59
C PRO A 49 9.69 -5.94 7.66
N HIS A 50 9.67 -5.25 8.79
CA HIS A 50 8.68 -5.50 9.86
C HIS A 50 7.83 -4.27 10.16
N ARG A 51 8.29 -3.07 9.77
CA ARG A 51 7.50 -1.84 9.89
C ARG A 51 7.72 -0.89 8.72
N GLN A 52 6.68 -0.16 8.36
CA GLN A 52 6.75 0.93 7.38
C GLN A 52 5.93 2.13 7.84
N LEU A 53 6.56 3.30 7.86
CA LEU A 53 5.90 4.59 8.14
C LEU A 53 5.76 5.35 6.82
N ILE A 54 4.57 5.88 6.54
CA ILE A 54 4.27 6.66 5.33
C ILE A 54 3.88 8.07 5.74
N TYR A 55 4.47 9.07 5.10
CA TYR A 55 4.22 10.48 5.39
C TYR A 55 3.63 11.21 4.19
N ASN A 56 2.83 12.24 4.45
CA ASN A 56 2.39 13.18 3.41
C ASN A 56 3.51 14.22 3.11
N PRO A 57 3.36 15.07 2.07
CA PRO A 57 4.35 16.11 1.77
C PRO A 57 4.55 17.16 2.86
N ALA A 58 3.60 17.33 3.80
CA ALA A 58 3.74 18.22 4.95
C ALA A 58 4.56 17.58 6.09
N GLY A 59 4.86 16.29 6.01
CA GLY A 59 5.61 15.53 7.02
C GLY A 59 4.72 14.82 8.05
N ASP A 60 3.40 14.86 7.90
CA ASP A 60 2.49 14.16 8.80
C ASP A 60 2.48 12.66 8.52
N LEU A 61 2.45 11.86 9.57
CA LEU A 61 2.28 10.41 9.46
C LEU A 61 0.85 10.09 8.95
N VAL A 62 0.79 9.40 7.82
CA VAL A 62 -0.46 8.96 7.16
C VAL A 62 -0.74 7.49 7.42
N SER A 63 0.30 6.65 7.50
CA SER A 63 0.12 5.22 7.78
C SER A 63 1.32 4.64 8.50
N ASP A 64 1.03 3.81 9.48
CA ASP A 64 2.00 2.95 10.18
C ASP A 64 1.62 1.50 9.93
N ILE A 65 2.52 0.75 9.31
CA ILE A 65 2.24 -0.59 8.79
C ILE A 65 3.20 -1.57 9.45
N HIS A 66 2.66 -2.62 10.08
CA HIS A 66 3.45 -3.72 10.65
C HIS A 66 3.29 -4.97 9.79
N TYR A 67 4.41 -5.68 9.57
CA TYR A 67 4.47 -6.92 8.81
C TYR A 67 4.89 -8.05 9.73
N GLU A 68 4.00 -9.01 9.93
CA GLU A 68 4.20 -10.05 10.93
C GLU A 68 3.94 -11.45 10.36
N SER A 69 4.35 -12.45 11.15
CA SER A 69 4.04 -13.85 10.89
C SER A 69 4.45 -14.28 9.48
N TYR A 70 5.70 -14.00 9.12
CA TYR A 70 6.31 -14.41 7.85
C TYR A 70 6.20 -15.92 7.65
N LYS A 71 5.75 -16.32 6.46
CA LYS A 71 5.60 -17.72 6.05
C LYS A 71 6.12 -17.91 4.63
N ASP A 72 6.65 -19.10 4.37
CA ASP A 72 6.99 -19.51 3.01
C ASP A 72 5.71 -19.86 2.22
N PHE A 73 5.57 -19.23 1.06
CA PHE A 73 4.56 -19.55 0.08
C PHE A 73 5.26 -19.93 -1.24
N ASN A 74 5.53 -21.22 -1.40
CA ASN A 74 6.20 -21.79 -2.58
C ASN A 74 7.58 -21.13 -2.86
N GLY A 75 8.39 -20.95 -1.82
CA GLY A 75 9.72 -20.34 -1.94
C GLY A 75 9.74 -18.82 -1.83
N VAL A 76 8.58 -18.17 -1.64
CA VAL A 76 8.50 -16.73 -1.34
C VAL A 76 8.11 -16.53 0.11
N ASN A 77 9.02 -15.97 0.90
CA ASN A 77 8.73 -15.59 2.27
C ASN A 77 7.91 -14.29 2.30
N PHE A 78 6.69 -14.35 2.82
CA PHE A 78 5.72 -13.24 2.79
C PHE A 78 5.01 -13.08 4.15
N PRO A 79 4.73 -11.85 4.61
CA PRO A 79 4.02 -11.64 5.88
C PRO A 79 2.58 -12.12 5.76
N SER A 80 2.14 -12.97 6.70
CA SER A 80 0.76 -13.46 6.70
C SER A 80 -0.20 -12.61 7.52
N ILE A 81 0.31 -11.66 8.28
CA ILE A 81 -0.45 -10.63 8.99
C ILE A 81 0.14 -9.28 8.62
N ILE A 82 -0.71 -8.35 8.17
CA ILE A 82 -0.33 -6.96 7.90
C ILE A 82 -1.29 -6.07 8.67
N GLU A 83 -0.77 -5.30 9.61
CA GLU A 83 -1.55 -4.34 10.37
C GLU A 83 -1.27 -2.94 9.83
N ILE A 84 -2.31 -2.15 9.59
CA ILE A 84 -2.22 -0.81 9.02
C ILE A 84 -3.00 0.12 9.94
N TRP A 85 -2.28 0.94 10.69
CA TRP A 85 -2.85 2.03 11.47
C TRP A 85 -2.82 3.32 10.64
N ARG A 86 -3.95 4.02 10.63
CA ARG A 86 -4.15 5.27 9.90
C ARG A 86 -4.54 6.39 10.88
N PRO A 87 -3.56 7.09 11.48
CA PRO A 87 -3.80 7.98 12.61
C PRO A 87 -4.73 9.15 12.28
N GLN A 88 -4.67 9.69 11.06
CA GLN A 88 -5.49 10.83 10.66
C GLN A 88 -6.97 10.47 10.46
N GLU A 89 -7.25 9.19 10.18
CA GLU A 89 -8.60 8.67 10.01
C GLU A 89 -9.08 7.86 11.22
N GLU A 90 -8.24 7.72 12.26
CA GLU A 90 -8.54 7.02 13.52
C GLU A 90 -9.05 5.59 13.34
N TYR A 91 -8.48 4.83 12.39
CA TYR A 91 -8.83 3.41 12.23
C TYR A 91 -7.65 2.51 11.91
N ASP A 92 -7.88 1.22 12.12
CA ASP A 92 -6.94 0.12 11.94
C ASP A 92 -7.48 -0.91 10.95
N ILE A 93 -6.60 -1.46 10.11
CA ILE A 93 -6.90 -2.60 9.23
C ILE A 93 -5.93 -3.73 9.57
N THR A 94 -6.47 -4.92 9.83
CA THR A 94 -5.66 -6.15 9.89
C THR A 94 -5.97 -7.01 8.67
N LEU A 95 -4.97 -7.24 7.82
CA LEU A 95 -5.05 -8.15 6.69
C LEU A 95 -4.46 -9.50 7.08
N SER A 96 -5.28 -10.54 7.05
CA SER A 96 -4.86 -11.93 7.28
C SER A 96 -4.79 -12.70 5.96
N ILE A 97 -3.58 -13.13 5.59
CA ILE A 97 -3.35 -13.91 4.37
C ILE A 97 -3.67 -15.38 4.64
N VAL A 98 -4.81 -15.85 4.10
CA VAL A 98 -5.26 -17.25 4.24
C VAL A 98 -4.65 -18.15 3.17
N LYS A 99 -4.58 -17.66 1.93
CA LYS A 99 -3.99 -18.37 0.80
C LYS A 99 -3.29 -17.35 -0.09
N LEU A 100 -2.07 -17.68 -0.50
CA LEU A 100 -1.28 -16.87 -1.41
C LEU A 100 -0.78 -17.76 -2.55
N GLN A 101 -1.03 -17.34 -3.78
CA GLN A 101 -0.47 -17.92 -4.99
C GLN A 101 0.23 -16.79 -5.75
N LEU A 102 1.52 -16.96 -6.01
CA LEU A 102 2.37 -15.94 -6.63
C LEU A 102 2.85 -16.44 -7.98
N ASN A 103 3.07 -15.50 -8.91
CA ASN A 103 3.59 -15.77 -10.25
C ASN A 103 2.74 -16.74 -11.09
N GLU A 104 1.45 -16.87 -10.77
CA GLU A 104 0.49 -17.59 -11.61
C GLU A 104 0.26 -16.80 -12.91
N PRO A 105 0.07 -17.48 -14.06
CA PRO A 105 -0.24 -16.82 -15.32
C PRO A 105 -1.60 -16.11 -15.21
N LEU A 106 -1.60 -14.79 -15.32
CA LEU A 106 -2.81 -13.96 -15.39
C LEU A 106 -2.99 -13.47 -16.83
N PRO A 107 -4.04 -13.89 -17.54
CA PRO A 107 -4.27 -13.45 -18.91
C PRO A 107 -4.72 -11.99 -18.95
N ASN A 108 -4.44 -11.30 -20.07
CA ASN A 108 -4.63 -9.85 -20.20
C ASN A 108 -6.09 -9.39 -20.03
N ASP A 109 -7.05 -10.27 -20.32
CA ASP A 109 -8.49 -10.04 -20.12
C ASP A 109 -8.87 -9.89 -18.64
N LYS A 110 -8.01 -10.28 -17.70
CA LYS A 110 -8.20 -9.98 -16.26
C LYS A 110 -7.87 -8.53 -15.89
N PHE A 111 -7.28 -7.79 -16.82
CA PHE A 111 -6.91 -6.38 -16.64
C PHE A 111 -7.71 -5.46 -17.57
N THR A 112 -8.81 -5.95 -18.16
CA THR A 112 -9.75 -5.12 -18.91
C THR A 112 -10.80 -4.54 -17.96
N LEU A 113 -11.09 -3.25 -18.13
CA LEU A 113 -12.24 -2.63 -17.48
C LEU A 113 -13.47 -2.91 -18.33
N GLU A 114 -14.18 -3.99 -18.02
CA GLU A 114 -15.44 -4.32 -18.68
C GLU A 114 -16.50 -3.26 -18.35
N GLN A 115 -17.14 -2.70 -19.38
CA GLN A 115 -18.21 -1.76 -19.18
C GLN A 115 -19.45 -2.49 -18.64
N PRO A 116 -19.98 -2.13 -17.45
CA PRO A 116 -21.17 -2.77 -16.94
C PRO A 116 -22.39 -2.45 -17.84
N PRO A 117 -23.38 -3.36 -17.94
CA PRO A 117 -24.57 -3.13 -18.75
C PRO A 117 -25.25 -1.79 -18.40
N GLY A 118 -25.54 -0.98 -19.41
CA GLY A 118 -26.20 0.32 -19.25
C GLY A 118 -25.29 1.50 -18.87
N ALA A 119 -23.98 1.27 -18.65
CA ALA A 119 -23.05 2.39 -18.45
C ALA A 119 -22.84 3.19 -19.75
N GLN A 120 -22.58 4.49 -19.60
CA GLN A 120 -22.21 5.38 -20.71
C GLN A 120 -20.77 5.84 -20.53
N VAL A 121 -19.94 5.72 -21.57
CA VAL A 121 -18.57 6.25 -21.53
C VAL A 121 -18.61 7.74 -21.84
N VAL A 122 -18.12 8.56 -20.91
CA VAL A 122 -17.93 10.00 -21.14
C VAL A 122 -16.45 10.29 -21.37
N ARG A 123 -16.11 10.73 -22.57
CA ARG A 123 -14.75 11.12 -22.96
C ARG A 123 -14.55 12.61 -22.72
N LEU A 124 -13.87 12.96 -21.62
CA LEU A 124 -13.64 14.36 -21.22
C LEU A 124 -12.63 15.10 -22.11
N ASP A 125 -11.90 14.35 -22.93
CA ASP A 125 -10.91 14.83 -23.91
C ASP A 125 -11.53 15.23 -25.26
N GLN A 126 -12.82 14.97 -25.48
CA GLN A 126 -13.50 15.25 -26.74
C GLN A 126 -14.66 16.25 -26.53
N PRO A 127 -14.79 17.29 -27.38
CA PRO A 127 -15.94 18.18 -27.31
C PRO A 127 -17.21 17.38 -27.59
N GLN A 128 -18.15 17.40 -26.63
CA GLN A 128 -19.41 16.68 -26.77
C GLN A 128 -20.25 17.28 -27.91
N THR A 129 -20.44 16.53 -28.99
CA THR A 129 -21.42 16.87 -30.01
C THR A 129 -22.82 16.71 -29.43
N LYS A 130 -23.45 17.82 -29.07
CA LYS A 130 -24.87 17.87 -28.69
C LYS A 130 -25.73 17.55 -29.91
N THR A 131 -26.33 16.37 -29.97
CA THR A 131 -27.42 16.08 -30.91
C THR A 131 -28.75 16.54 -30.28
N PRO A 132 -29.54 17.44 -30.91
CA PRO A 132 -30.84 17.84 -30.36
C PRO A 132 -31.86 16.68 -30.42
N PRO A 133 -32.85 16.61 -29.50
CA PRO A 133 -33.94 15.65 -29.61
C PRO A 133 -34.78 15.96 -30.86
N GLY A 134 -34.93 14.96 -31.73
CA GLY A 134 -35.83 15.01 -32.88
C GLY A 134 -37.28 15.17 -32.43
N GLY A 135 -38.01 16.05 -33.13
CA GLY A 135 -39.39 16.39 -32.84
C GLY A 135 -40.36 15.24 -33.09
N ASP A 136 -41.35 15.13 -32.21
CA ASP A 136 -42.50 14.25 -32.35
C ASP A 136 -43.42 14.74 -33.47
N GLY A 137 -43.62 13.90 -34.47
CA GLY A 137 -44.71 14.02 -35.42
C GLY A 137 -45.57 12.76 -35.38
N LYS A 138 -46.71 12.83 -34.69
CA LYS A 138 -48.07 12.72 -35.25
C LYS A 138 -49.14 12.84 -34.17
#